data_AF-A0A851TMH3-F1
#
_entry.id   AF-A0A851TMH3-F1
#
_cell.length_a   1.000
_cell.length_b   1.000
_cell.length_c   1.000
_cell.angle_alpha   90.00
_cell.angle_beta   90.00
_cell.angle_gamma   90.00
#
_symmetry.space_group_name_H-M   'P 1'
#
loop_
_entity.id
_entity.type
_entity.pdbx_description
1 polymer ?
#
loop_
_entity_poly.entity_id
_entity_poly.type
_entity_poly.pdbx_seq_one_letter_code
_entity_poly.pdbx_strand_id
1 'polypeptide(L)'
;LLAPDGSTVAAAPLLAGLEVGLKRAAAGATATAVASPDPLYAVTLAEALATSYALARGNGSRATLGPHGCWDDVEEPQVFTLAGPSSPVPDALANGALDGVLLGARLATEPAPLGALLRGYYSYGASGERAPSSYRRGRFGDIAGTEKLEEEVAATLRLLRALPATQDLLEDVGDEEVAEVARQAARDFMDVYVECPAVVPRCMWGARPYRGTPSALRPPLASVYIHHTHQPGAPCRSFAACAGAMRAMQRFHQDTRGWDDIGYSFVVGSDGYLYEGRGWRWVGAHTRGYNSRGYGVGYVGDYTAGPPDAEALALVRDAFLPCAVRAGHLQPHYSLQGHRQVGSTQCPGDSLFREIKTWRGFQ
;
A
#
# COMPACT_ATOMS: atom_id res chain seq x y z
N LEU A 1 -12.63 6.37 7.32
CA LEU A 1 -11.98 7.48 8.06
C LEU A 1 -10.62 7.75 7.42
N LEU A 2 -10.21 9.01 7.32
CA LEU A 2 -8.84 9.37 6.96
C LEU A 2 -7.98 9.39 8.24
N ALA A 3 -6.95 8.56 8.30
CA ALA A 3 -6.04 8.50 9.43
C ALA A 3 -4.89 9.53 9.29
N PRO A 4 -4.27 9.97 10.40
CA PRO A 4 -3.15 10.93 10.37
C PRO A 4 -1.94 10.53 9.52
N ASP A 5 -1.75 9.23 9.26
CA ASP A 5 -0.70 8.71 8.36
C ASP A 5 -1.10 8.78 6.88
N GLY A 6 -2.24 9.37 6.54
CA GLY A 6 -2.76 9.53 5.18
C GLY A 6 -3.54 8.32 4.64
N SER A 7 -3.61 7.23 5.41
CA SER A 7 -4.36 6.04 5.00
C SER A 7 -5.86 6.23 5.16
N THR A 8 -6.65 5.70 4.22
CA THR A 8 -8.09 5.57 4.41
C THR A 8 -8.37 4.21 5.04
N VAL A 9 -9.08 4.20 6.16
CA VAL A 9 -9.33 3.03 7.00
C VAL A 9 -10.83 2.88 7.28
N ALA A 10 -11.37 1.68 7.04
CA ALA A 10 -12.72 1.32 7.45
C ALA A 10 -12.75 1.01 8.95
N ALA A 11 -13.65 1.67 9.69
CA ALA A 11 -13.72 1.53 11.14
C ALA A 11 -14.26 0.16 11.57
N ALA A 12 -15.18 -0.43 10.82
CA ALA A 12 -15.84 -1.68 11.21
C ALA A 12 -14.86 -2.86 11.43
N PRO A 13 -14.01 -3.26 10.46
CA PRO A 13 -13.07 -4.35 10.68
C PRO A 13 -11.98 -4.00 11.72
N LEU A 14 -11.57 -2.73 11.80
CA LEU A 14 -10.65 -2.26 12.82
C LEU A 14 -11.22 -2.48 14.24
N LEU A 15 -12.44 -2.00 14.48
CA LEU A 15 -13.12 -2.10 15.78
C LEU A 15 -13.44 -3.57 16.13
N ALA A 16 -13.83 -4.38 15.15
CA ALA A 16 -14.10 -5.79 15.36
C ALA A 16 -12.84 -6.55 15.83
N GLY A 17 -11.68 -6.27 15.22
CA GLY A 17 -10.41 -6.86 15.67
C GLY A 17 -9.99 -6.43 17.07
N LEU A 18 -10.17 -5.14 17.41
CA LEU A 18 -9.93 -4.61 18.75
C LEU A 18 -10.83 -5.30 19.80
N GLU A 19 -12.12 -5.48 19.49
CA GLU A 19 -13.07 -6.16 20.36
C GLU A 19 -12.66 -7.62 20.62
N VAL A 20 -12.27 -8.36 19.58
CA VAL A 20 -11.77 -9.73 19.72
C VAL A 20 -10.52 -9.76 20.63
N GLY A 21 -9.58 -8.85 20.42
CA GLY A 21 -8.37 -8.72 21.24
C GLY A 21 -8.69 -8.52 22.73
N LEU A 22 -9.59 -7.60 23.04
CA LEU A 22 -10.01 -7.33 24.42
C LEU A 22 -10.75 -8.50 25.06
N LYS A 23 -11.62 -9.19 24.31
CA LYS A 23 -12.32 -10.40 24.79
C LYS A 23 -11.33 -11.51 25.11
N ARG A 24 -10.30 -11.71 24.29
CA ARG A 24 -9.22 -12.67 24.55
C ARG A 24 -8.45 -12.34 25.82
N ALA A 25 -8.09 -11.06 26.00
CA ALA A 25 -7.40 -10.62 27.21
C ALA A 25 -8.24 -10.87 28.47
N ALA A 26 -9.55 -10.62 28.41
CA ALA A 26 -10.46 -10.85 29.54
C ALA A 26 -10.69 -12.34 29.85
N ALA A 27 -10.70 -13.20 28.83
CA ALA A 27 -10.90 -14.64 29.00
C ALA A 27 -9.67 -15.37 29.57
N GLY A 28 -8.48 -14.75 29.53
CA GLY A 28 -7.22 -15.34 29.99
C GLY A 28 -6.72 -16.50 29.11
N ALA A 29 -5.53 -17.02 29.44
CA ALA A 29 -4.86 -18.08 28.66
C ALA A 29 -5.64 -19.42 28.57
N THR A 30 -6.74 -19.56 29.31
CA THR A 30 -7.56 -20.79 29.37
C THR A 30 -8.60 -20.89 28.24
N ALA A 31 -8.80 -19.83 27.45
CA ALA A 31 -9.73 -19.83 26.31
C ALA A 31 -9.04 -20.03 24.93
N THR A 32 -7.75 -20.37 24.90
CA THR A 32 -6.99 -20.55 23.65
C THR A 32 -7.13 -21.97 23.09
N ALA A 33 -8.36 -22.48 22.97
CA ALA A 33 -8.60 -23.38 21.85
C ALA A 33 -8.41 -22.54 20.59
N VAL A 34 -7.58 -23.00 19.64
CA VAL A 34 -7.50 -22.37 18.31
C VAL A 34 -8.84 -22.63 17.65
N ALA A 35 -9.82 -21.76 17.92
CA ALA A 35 -11.11 -21.81 17.24
C ALA A 35 -10.84 -21.67 15.75
N SER A 36 -11.49 -22.52 14.95
CA SER A 36 -11.46 -22.43 13.49
C SER A 36 -12.89 -22.22 13.01
N PRO A 37 -13.18 -21.10 12.34
CA PRO A 37 -12.27 -19.99 12.06
C PRO A 37 -11.85 -19.23 13.34
N ASP A 38 -10.64 -18.66 13.31
CA ASP A 38 -10.15 -17.78 14.37
C ASP A 38 -11.00 -16.49 14.33
N PRO A 39 -11.69 -16.13 15.44
CA PRO A 39 -12.56 -14.97 15.48
C PRO A 39 -11.89 -13.67 15.07
N LEU A 40 -10.57 -13.52 15.29
CA LEU A 40 -9.82 -12.33 14.92
C LEU A 40 -9.75 -12.18 13.40
N TYR A 41 -9.58 -13.27 12.66
CA TYR A 41 -9.54 -13.23 11.19
C TYR A 41 -10.95 -13.25 10.60
N ALA A 42 -11.85 -14.05 11.18
CA ALA A 42 -13.24 -14.21 10.73
C ALA A 42 -13.96 -12.85 10.58
N VAL A 43 -13.93 -12.02 11.64
CA VAL A 43 -14.71 -10.77 11.70
C VAL A 43 -13.99 -9.55 11.11
N THR A 44 -12.71 -9.68 10.77
CA THR A 44 -11.91 -8.58 10.23
C THR A 44 -11.73 -8.68 8.73
N LEU A 45 -11.39 -9.88 8.23
CA LEU A 45 -10.90 -10.06 6.86
C LEU A 45 -11.49 -11.28 6.17
N ALA A 46 -11.50 -12.44 6.83
CA ALA A 46 -11.77 -13.71 6.18
C ALA A 46 -13.21 -13.79 5.63
N GLU A 47 -14.20 -13.24 6.32
CA GLU A 47 -15.57 -13.15 5.82
C GLU A 47 -15.67 -12.30 4.54
N ALA A 48 -15.02 -11.13 4.54
CA ALA A 48 -15.03 -10.22 3.40
C ALA A 48 -14.34 -10.84 2.17
N LEU A 49 -13.22 -11.53 2.37
CA LEU A 49 -12.52 -12.25 1.31
C LEU A 49 -13.34 -13.43 0.79
N ALA A 50 -13.86 -14.27 1.69
CA ALA A 50 -14.67 -15.45 1.35
C ALA A 50 -15.88 -15.05 0.50
N THR A 51 -16.65 -14.06 0.97
CA THR A 51 -17.85 -13.58 0.27
C THR A 51 -17.51 -12.90 -1.05
N SER A 52 -16.46 -12.06 -1.08
CA SER A 52 -16.04 -11.36 -2.31
C SER A 52 -15.70 -12.33 -3.44
N TYR A 53 -14.87 -13.33 -3.15
CA TYR A 53 -14.40 -14.29 -4.14
C TYR A 53 -15.47 -15.33 -4.50
N ALA A 54 -16.30 -15.76 -3.55
CA ALA A 54 -17.43 -16.65 -3.85
C ALA A 54 -18.43 -15.96 -4.81
N LEU A 55 -18.81 -14.70 -4.53
CA LEU A 55 -19.76 -13.96 -5.36
C LEU A 55 -19.22 -13.57 -6.74
N ALA A 56 -17.90 -13.40 -6.88
CA ALA A 56 -17.27 -13.07 -8.16
C ALA A 56 -17.30 -14.25 -9.16
N ARG A 57 -17.42 -15.50 -8.69
CA ARG A 57 -17.54 -16.68 -9.57
C ARG A 57 -18.89 -16.76 -10.27
N GLY A 58 -19.98 -16.38 -9.59
CA GLY A 58 -21.34 -16.43 -10.14
C GLY A 58 -21.66 -15.30 -11.13
N ASN A 59 -20.91 -14.19 -11.07
CA ASN A 59 -21.07 -13.02 -11.95
C ASN A 59 -19.70 -12.61 -12.49
N GLY A 60 -19.38 -13.05 -13.71
CA GLY A 60 -18.12 -12.70 -14.37
C GLY A 60 -17.84 -11.20 -14.35
N SER A 61 -16.56 -10.84 -14.20
CA SER A 61 -16.01 -9.47 -14.24
C SER A 61 -16.25 -8.56 -13.01
N ARG A 62 -16.60 -9.08 -11.83
CA ARG A 62 -16.57 -8.26 -10.60
C ARG A 62 -15.15 -8.11 -10.06
N ALA A 63 -14.76 -6.87 -9.72
CA ALA A 63 -13.55 -6.64 -8.95
C ALA A 63 -13.70 -7.29 -7.57
N THR A 64 -12.71 -8.08 -7.15
CA THR A 64 -12.71 -8.77 -5.86
C THR A 64 -12.01 -7.96 -4.76
N LEU A 65 -10.98 -7.20 -5.14
CA LEU A 65 -10.18 -6.34 -4.27
C LEU A 65 -10.12 -4.92 -4.82
N GLY A 66 -9.93 -3.96 -3.92
CA GLY A 66 -9.83 -2.54 -4.22
C GLY A 66 -11.14 -1.94 -4.70
N PRO A 67 -11.15 -0.79 -5.36
CA PRO A 67 -10.02 0.10 -5.58
C PRO A 67 -9.73 0.91 -4.31
N HIS A 68 -8.68 1.71 -4.40
CA HIS A 68 -8.53 2.90 -3.57
C HIS A 68 -9.57 3.97 -3.94
N GLY A 69 -9.50 5.09 -3.25
CA GLY A 69 -10.33 6.25 -3.53
C GLY A 69 -9.70 7.54 -3.06
N CYS A 70 -10.47 8.61 -3.14
CA CYS A 70 -10.07 9.97 -2.84
C CYS A 70 -11.05 10.59 -1.88
N TRP A 71 -10.53 11.32 -0.90
CA TRP A 71 -11.34 12.28 -0.15
C TRP A 71 -11.50 13.56 -0.98
N ASP A 72 -12.62 14.24 -0.79
CA ASP A 72 -12.90 15.57 -1.32
C ASP A 72 -11.93 16.62 -0.78
N ASP A 73 -11.62 16.53 0.51
CA ASP A 73 -10.58 17.30 1.18
C ASP A 73 -9.80 16.40 2.14
N VAL A 74 -8.46 16.52 2.17
CA VAL A 74 -7.61 15.68 3.03
C VAL A 74 -7.28 16.32 4.37
N GLU A 75 -7.55 17.62 4.53
CA GLU A 75 -7.48 18.35 5.78
C GLU A 75 -8.85 18.27 6.51
N GLU A 76 -9.96 18.34 5.76
CA GLU A 76 -11.34 18.28 6.26
C GLU A 76 -12.23 17.25 5.53
N PRO A 77 -11.91 15.94 5.58
CA PRO A 77 -12.58 14.90 4.77
C PRO A 77 -14.05 14.72 5.11
N GLN A 78 -14.93 14.86 4.10
CA GLN A 78 -16.37 14.61 4.23
C GLN A 78 -16.85 13.48 3.31
N VAL A 79 -16.38 13.45 2.07
CA VAL A 79 -16.85 12.53 1.02
C VAL A 79 -15.70 11.71 0.47
N PHE A 80 -15.85 10.38 0.52
CA PHE A 80 -14.90 9.45 -0.10
C PHE A 80 -15.45 8.91 -1.42
N THR A 81 -14.70 9.08 -2.50
CA THR A 81 -15.05 8.63 -3.85
C THR A 81 -14.10 7.53 -4.31
N LEU A 82 -14.64 6.40 -4.78
CA LEU A 82 -13.84 5.30 -5.32
C LEU A 82 -13.17 5.68 -6.64
N ALA A 83 -11.91 5.28 -6.82
CA ALA A 83 -11.14 5.55 -8.03
C ALA A 83 -11.45 4.59 -9.19
N GLY A 84 -12.31 3.60 -8.97
CA GLY A 84 -12.66 2.56 -9.94
C GLY A 84 -13.95 1.82 -9.57
N PRO A 85 -14.25 0.70 -10.24
CA PRO A 85 -15.43 -0.12 -9.97
C PRO A 85 -15.42 -0.62 -8.53
N SER A 86 -16.56 -0.58 -7.84
CA SER A 86 -16.64 -1.07 -6.46
C SER A 86 -16.32 -2.56 -6.35
N SER A 87 -15.54 -2.95 -5.34
CA SER A 87 -15.48 -4.33 -4.85
C SER A 87 -16.04 -4.43 -3.42
N PRO A 88 -16.38 -5.64 -2.95
CA PRO A 88 -16.68 -5.88 -1.54
C PRO A 88 -15.50 -5.64 -0.59
N VAL A 89 -14.25 -5.62 -1.10
CA VAL A 89 -13.02 -5.42 -0.31
C VAL A 89 -12.25 -4.20 -0.85
N PRO A 90 -12.78 -2.98 -0.72
CA PRO A 90 -12.04 -1.77 -1.10
C PRO A 90 -10.79 -1.60 -0.23
N ASP A 91 -9.81 -0.82 -0.69
CA ASP A 91 -8.54 -0.61 0.03
C ASP A 91 -8.79 -0.13 1.47
N ALA A 92 -9.83 0.67 1.69
CA ALA A 92 -10.21 1.14 3.02
C ALA A 92 -10.59 -0.01 3.97
N LEU A 93 -11.33 -1.00 3.46
CA LEU A 93 -11.69 -2.19 4.22
C LEU A 93 -10.46 -3.05 4.49
N ALA A 94 -9.63 -3.28 3.48
CA ALA A 94 -8.38 -4.03 3.63
C ALA A 94 -7.47 -3.38 4.69
N ASN A 95 -7.26 -2.05 4.63
CA ASN A 95 -6.46 -1.34 5.63
C ASN A 95 -7.04 -1.47 7.04
N GLY A 96 -8.35 -1.36 7.21
CA GLY A 96 -9.00 -1.54 8.51
C GLY A 96 -8.92 -2.97 9.03
N ALA A 97 -8.97 -3.95 8.15
CA ALA A 97 -8.82 -5.37 8.48
C ALA A 97 -7.39 -5.68 8.94
N LEU A 98 -6.37 -5.23 8.19
CA LEU A 98 -4.96 -5.35 8.59
C LEU A 98 -4.74 -4.75 9.99
N ASP A 99 -5.21 -3.52 10.21
CA ASP A 99 -5.06 -2.83 11.48
C ASP A 99 -5.84 -3.52 12.61
N GLY A 100 -7.05 -4.03 12.33
CA GLY A 100 -7.88 -4.78 13.28
C GLY A 100 -7.20 -6.06 13.76
N VAL A 101 -6.61 -6.84 12.83
CA VAL A 101 -5.86 -8.05 13.19
C VAL A 101 -4.63 -7.69 14.02
N LEU A 102 -3.83 -6.72 13.57
CA LEU A 102 -2.60 -6.32 14.27
C LEU A 102 -2.85 -5.78 15.68
N LEU A 103 -3.80 -4.86 15.81
CA LEU A 103 -4.11 -4.23 17.08
C LEU A 103 -4.90 -5.17 18.01
N GLY A 104 -5.76 -6.02 17.44
CA GLY A 104 -6.46 -7.07 18.19
C GLY A 104 -5.50 -8.10 18.76
N ALA A 105 -4.54 -8.58 17.97
CA ALA A 105 -3.48 -9.49 18.43
C ALA A 105 -2.65 -8.86 19.55
N ARG A 106 -2.27 -7.57 19.41
CA ARG A 106 -1.57 -6.84 20.47
C ARG A 106 -2.39 -6.70 21.74
N LEU A 107 -3.67 -6.33 21.64
CA LEU A 107 -4.52 -6.13 22.82
C LEU A 107 -4.80 -7.43 23.58
N ALA A 108 -4.75 -8.58 22.90
CA ALA A 108 -4.88 -9.89 23.54
C ALA A 108 -3.74 -10.16 24.54
N THR A 109 -2.55 -9.61 24.32
CA THR A 109 -1.38 -9.79 25.19
C THR A 109 -1.08 -8.57 26.06
N GLU A 110 -1.34 -7.37 25.56
CA GLU A 110 -1.03 -6.10 26.19
C GLU A 110 -2.23 -5.13 26.11
N PRO A 111 -3.22 -5.27 27.03
CA PRO A 111 -4.35 -4.36 27.07
C PRO A 111 -3.92 -2.91 27.28
N ALA A 112 -4.50 -2.00 26.51
CA ALA A 112 -4.20 -0.57 26.57
C ALA A 112 -5.46 0.29 26.37
N PRO A 113 -5.50 1.52 26.90
CA PRO A 113 -6.57 2.46 26.59
C PRO A 113 -6.64 2.74 25.08
N LEU A 114 -7.83 2.58 24.49
CA LEU A 114 -8.01 2.64 23.04
C LEU A 114 -7.48 3.94 22.41
N GLY A 115 -7.75 5.08 23.04
CA GLY A 115 -7.25 6.37 22.56
C GLY A 115 -5.72 6.47 22.53
N ALA A 116 -5.03 5.86 23.51
CA ALA A 116 -3.56 5.82 23.53
C ALA A 116 -3.02 4.86 22.46
N LEU A 117 -3.67 3.69 22.29
CA LEU A 117 -3.31 2.72 21.27
C LEU A 117 -3.41 3.31 19.86
N LEU A 118 -4.56 3.90 19.52
CA LEU A 118 -4.80 4.45 18.17
C LEU A 118 -3.91 5.66 17.88
N ARG A 119 -3.71 6.56 18.85
CA ARG A 119 -2.76 7.67 18.69
C ARG A 119 -1.33 7.16 18.49
N GLY A 120 -0.89 6.17 19.28
CA GLY A 120 0.44 5.60 19.11
C GLY A 120 0.61 4.84 17.79
N TYR A 121 -0.47 4.34 17.19
CA TYR A 121 -0.43 3.56 15.96
C TYR A 121 -0.44 4.41 14.68
N TYR A 122 -1.28 5.44 14.64
CA TYR A 122 -1.43 6.30 13.46
C TYR A 122 -0.61 7.58 13.51
N SER A 123 -0.16 8.02 14.68
CA SER A 123 0.65 9.24 14.79
C SER A 123 2.13 8.94 14.69
N TYR A 124 2.86 9.94 14.21
CA TYR A 124 4.31 9.95 14.17
C TYR A 124 4.90 10.04 15.59
N GLY A 125 6.00 9.33 15.83
CA GLY A 125 6.72 9.42 17.11
C GLY A 125 7.40 10.78 17.27
N ALA A 126 7.40 11.32 18.49
CA ALA A 126 8.12 12.57 18.79
C ALA A 126 9.64 12.48 18.51
N SER A 127 10.19 11.26 18.45
CA SER A 127 11.60 10.94 18.18
C SER A 127 12.00 10.99 16.70
N GLY A 128 11.08 11.26 15.77
CA GLY A 128 11.42 11.19 14.35
C GLY A 128 11.12 9.84 13.70
N GLU A 129 10.41 8.92 14.37
CA GLU A 129 10.05 7.57 13.91
C GLU A 129 8.70 7.52 13.16
N ARG A 130 8.65 6.71 12.09
CA ARG A 130 7.44 6.44 11.31
C ARG A 130 6.31 5.91 12.17
N ALA A 131 5.08 6.33 11.83
CA ALA A 131 3.90 5.80 12.46
C ALA A 131 3.88 4.27 12.31
N PRO A 132 3.65 3.47 13.36
CA PRO A 132 3.61 2.01 13.27
C PRO A 132 2.69 1.47 12.16
N SER A 133 1.62 2.21 11.86
CA SER A 133 0.69 1.99 10.75
C SER A 133 1.33 1.99 9.35
N SER A 134 2.45 2.68 9.12
CA SER A 134 3.17 2.61 7.83
C SER A 134 3.76 1.21 7.57
N TYR A 135 3.90 0.40 8.61
CA TYR A 135 4.42 -0.98 8.54
C TYR A 135 3.32 -2.04 8.55
N ARG A 136 2.03 -1.66 8.49
CA ARG A 136 0.90 -2.59 8.65
C ARG A 136 0.97 -3.79 7.69
N ARG A 137 1.37 -3.54 6.44
CA ARG A 137 1.43 -4.56 5.38
C ARG A 137 2.44 -5.65 5.71
N GLY A 138 3.68 -5.25 6.00
CA GLY A 138 4.74 -6.17 6.41
C GLY A 138 4.42 -6.90 7.71
N ARG A 139 3.98 -6.16 8.75
CA ARG A 139 3.65 -6.76 10.05
C ARG A 139 2.51 -7.76 9.99
N PHE A 140 1.52 -7.53 9.12
CA PHE A 140 0.47 -8.51 8.90
C PHE A 140 1.03 -9.77 8.22
N GLY A 141 1.89 -9.58 7.21
CA GLY A 141 2.61 -10.68 6.56
C GLY A 141 3.37 -11.56 7.56
N ASP A 142 4.01 -10.96 8.56
CA ASP A 142 4.78 -11.67 9.59
C ASP A 142 3.92 -12.59 10.48
N ILE A 143 2.63 -12.30 10.68
CA ILE A 143 1.75 -13.04 11.61
C ILE A 143 0.72 -13.94 10.93
N ALA A 144 0.33 -13.62 9.70
CA ALA A 144 -0.73 -14.33 8.98
C ALA A 144 -0.19 -15.18 7.84
N GLY A 145 0.81 -14.74 7.08
CA GLY A 145 1.28 -15.44 5.88
C GLY A 145 0.16 -15.80 4.87
N THR A 146 0.52 -16.48 3.78
CA THR A 146 -0.48 -16.92 2.78
C THR A 146 -1.25 -18.14 3.24
N GLU A 147 -0.56 -19.14 3.80
CA GLU A 147 -1.17 -20.42 4.19
C GLU A 147 -2.22 -20.24 5.29
N LYS A 148 -1.89 -19.48 6.33
CA LYS A 148 -2.82 -19.25 7.43
C LYS A 148 -3.97 -18.33 7.00
N LEU A 149 -3.78 -17.38 6.09
CA LEU A 149 -4.92 -16.66 5.51
C LEU A 149 -5.84 -17.58 4.67
N GLU A 150 -5.28 -18.50 3.88
CA GLU A 150 -6.04 -19.51 3.12
C GLU A 150 -6.87 -20.39 4.07
N GLU A 151 -6.27 -20.88 5.17
CA GLU A 151 -6.98 -21.66 6.19
C GLU A 151 -8.16 -20.90 6.79
N GLU A 152 -7.96 -19.64 7.17
CA GLU A 152 -9.01 -18.83 7.80
C GLU A 152 -10.14 -18.50 6.82
N VAL A 153 -9.82 -18.16 5.56
CA VAL A 153 -10.84 -17.93 4.53
C VAL A 153 -11.65 -19.20 4.27
N ALA A 154 -10.99 -20.36 4.18
CA ALA A 154 -11.67 -21.63 3.98
C ALA A 154 -12.57 -22.00 5.17
N ALA A 155 -12.09 -21.80 6.40
CA ALA A 155 -12.86 -22.06 7.62
C ALA A 155 -14.07 -21.13 7.74
N THR A 156 -13.90 -19.83 7.46
CA THR A 156 -15.00 -18.86 7.46
C THR A 156 -16.01 -19.17 6.37
N LEU A 157 -15.59 -19.55 5.16
CA LEU A 157 -16.53 -19.90 4.10
C LEU A 157 -17.37 -21.15 4.43
N ARG A 158 -16.77 -22.18 5.07
CA ARG A 158 -17.52 -23.33 5.59
C ARG A 158 -18.52 -22.93 6.68
N LEU A 159 -18.14 -22.01 7.56
CA LEU A 159 -19.05 -21.48 8.57
C LEU A 159 -20.24 -20.75 7.92
N LEU A 160 -19.98 -19.87 6.95
CA LEU A 160 -21.03 -19.14 6.23
C LEU A 160 -22.00 -20.09 5.50
N ARG A 161 -21.52 -21.20 4.92
CA ARG A 161 -22.37 -22.24 4.32
C ARG A 161 -23.35 -22.89 5.31
N ALA A 162 -22.95 -23.00 6.58
CA ALA A 162 -23.76 -23.62 7.63
C ALA A 162 -24.71 -22.64 8.34
N LEU A 163 -24.54 -21.32 8.14
CA LEU A 163 -25.36 -20.31 8.79
C LEU A 163 -26.67 -20.08 8.02
N PRO A 164 -27.84 -20.13 8.67
CA PRO A 164 -29.13 -19.94 8.00
C PRO A 164 -29.26 -18.65 7.18
N ALA A 165 -28.55 -17.58 7.58
CA ALA A 165 -28.59 -16.29 6.90
C ALA A 165 -27.88 -16.28 5.53
N THR A 166 -26.97 -17.23 5.30
CA THR A 166 -26.09 -17.27 4.12
C THR A 166 -26.09 -18.62 3.42
N GLN A 167 -26.77 -19.62 3.99
CA GLN A 167 -26.87 -20.98 3.46
C GLN A 167 -27.38 -21.00 2.02
N ASP A 168 -28.51 -20.35 1.74
CA ASP A 168 -29.12 -20.32 0.39
C ASP A 168 -28.21 -19.67 -0.66
N LEU A 169 -27.31 -18.77 -0.26
CA LEU A 169 -26.39 -18.09 -1.17
C LEU A 169 -25.14 -18.93 -1.50
N LEU A 170 -24.84 -19.94 -0.68
CA LEU A 170 -23.60 -20.70 -0.73
C LEU A 170 -23.84 -22.22 -0.79
N GLU A 171 -25.09 -22.66 -0.96
CA GLU A 171 -25.48 -24.07 -0.98
C GLU A 171 -24.80 -24.86 -2.10
N ASP A 172 -24.62 -24.23 -3.26
CA ASP A 172 -23.94 -24.79 -4.42
C ASP A 172 -22.40 -24.81 -4.29
N VAL A 173 -21.85 -24.15 -3.27
CA VAL A 173 -20.39 -24.05 -3.09
C VAL A 173 -19.85 -25.33 -2.47
N GLY A 174 -19.26 -26.20 -3.30
CA GLY A 174 -18.66 -27.47 -2.86
C GLY A 174 -17.34 -27.31 -2.09
N ASP A 175 -16.85 -28.37 -1.43
CA ASP A 175 -15.60 -28.30 -0.66
C ASP A 175 -14.35 -28.03 -1.51
N GLU A 176 -14.33 -28.52 -2.75
CA GLU A 176 -13.28 -28.20 -3.72
C GLU A 176 -13.31 -26.71 -4.10
N GLU A 177 -14.52 -26.15 -4.23
CA GLU A 177 -14.70 -24.73 -4.54
C GLU A 177 -14.31 -23.84 -3.38
N VAL A 178 -14.60 -24.27 -2.13
CA VAL A 178 -14.10 -23.60 -0.93
C VAL A 178 -12.58 -23.49 -0.95
N ALA A 179 -11.89 -24.60 -1.26
CA ALA A 179 -10.43 -24.62 -1.32
C ALA A 179 -9.89 -23.68 -2.41
N GLU A 180 -10.51 -23.67 -3.59
CA GLU A 180 -10.10 -22.78 -4.68
C GLU A 180 -10.35 -21.30 -4.35
N VAL A 181 -11.51 -20.96 -3.81
CA VAL A 181 -11.87 -19.60 -3.39
C VAL A 181 -10.88 -19.10 -2.34
N ALA A 182 -10.60 -19.92 -1.32
CA ALA A 182 -9.68 -19.56 -0.25
C ALA A 182 -8.26 -19.34 -0.75
N ARG A 183 -7.76 -20.25 -1.59
CA ARG A 183 -6.43 -20.15 -2.19
C ARG A 183 -6.27 -18.89 -3.03
N GLN A 184 -7.24 -18.61 -3.91
CA GLN A 184 -7.19 -17.44 -4.78
C GLN A 184 -7.30 -16.14 -3.96
N ALA A 185 -8.23 -16.09 -3.01
CA ALA A 185 -8.42 -14.90 -2.16
C ALA A 185 -7.18 -14.59 -1.31
N ALA A 186 -6.56 -15.61 -0.70
CA ALA A 186 -5.35 -15.44 0.09
C ALA A 186 -4.17 -14.99 -0.79
N ARG A 187 -3.95 -15.63 -1.95
CA ARG A 187 -2.87 -15.26 -2.87
C ARG A 187 -2.99 -13.81 -3.35
N ASP A 188 -4.16 -13.43 -3.84
CA ASP A 188 -4.38 -12.08 -4.35
C ASP A 188 -4.28 -11.02 -3.25
N PHE A 189 -4.84 -11.30 -2.07
CA PHE A 189 -4.74 -10.37 -0.95
C PHE A 189 -3.29 -10.19 -0.50
N MET A 190 -2.52 -11.27 -0.39
CA MET A 190 -1.11 -11.21 -0.02
C MET A 190 -0.28 -10.46 -1.06
N ASP A 191 -0.50 -10.70 -2.37
CA ASP A 191 0.21 -9.96 -3.41
C ASP A 191 -0.11 -8.46 -3.36
N VAL A 192 -1.40 -8.10 -3.32
CA VAL A 192 -1.85 -6.69 -3.39
C VAL A 192 -1.58 -5.91 -2.10
N TYR A 193 -1.77 -6.53 -0.93
CA TYR A 193 -1.77 -5.85 0.37
C TYR A 193 -0.57 -6.16 1.26
N VAL A 194 0.26 -7.15 0.93
CA VAL A 194 1.46 -7.49 1.72
C VAL A 194 2.73 -7.33 0.89
N GLU A 195 2.80 -7.95 -0.30
CA GLU A 195 4.01 -7.92 -1.13
C GLU A 195 4.20 -6.61 -1.89
N CYS A 196 3.11 -5.96 -2.29
CA CYS A 196 3.14 -4.67 -2.96
C CYS A 196 3.04 -3.49 -1.97
N PRO A 197 3.85 -2.42 -2.16
CA PRO A 197 3.79 -1.26 -1.29
C PRO A 197 2.52 -0.44 -1.55
N ALA A 198 2.05 0.25 -0.51
CA ALA A 198 0.97 1.23 -0.68
C ALA A 198 1.46 2.43 -1.50
N VAL A 199 0.70 2.77 -2.55
CA VAL A 199 0.93 3.96 -3.38
C VAL A 199 -0.16 4.99 -3.07
N VAL A 200 0.23 6.13 -2.53
CA VAL A 200 -0.64 7.27 -2.26
C VAL A 200 -1.03 7.89 -3.62
N PRO A 201 -2.33 7.85 -3.98
CA PRO A 201 -2.78 8.34 -5.28
C PRO A 201 -2.71 9.87 -5.33
N ARG A 202 -2.70 10.41 -6.55
CA ARG A 202 -2.59 11.85 -6.83
C ARG A 202 -3.53 12.74 -6.01
N CYS A 203 -4.79 12.34 -5.91
CA CYS A 203 -5.80 13.10 -5.17
C CYS A 203 -5.47 13.23 -3.67
N MET A 204 -4.89 12.18 -3.07
CA MET A 204 -4.60 12.15 -1.63
C MET A 204 -3.48 13.10 -1.24
N TRP A 205 -2.53 13.41 -2.13
CA TRP A 205 -1.53 14.43 -1.85
C TRP A 205 -1.91 15.82 -2.39
N GLY A 206 -3.13 16.00 -2.89
CA GLY A 206 -3.62 17.28 -3.41
C GLY A 206 -2.94 17.68 -4.72
N ALA A 207 -2.74 16.72 -5.63
CA ALA A 207 -2.16 16.98 -6.93
C ALA A 207 -3.03 17.93 -7.77
N ARG A 208 -2.39 18.92 -8.37
CA ARG A 208 -3.01 19.67 -9.48
C ARG A 208 -3.21 18.76 -10.69
N PRO A 209 -4.18 19.09 -11.58
CA PRO A 209 -4.32 18.41 -12.86
C PRO A 209 -3.06 18.49 -13.71
N TYR A 210 -2.89 17.49 -14.58
CA TYR A 210 -1.92 17.54 -15.67
C TYR A 210 -2.27 18.69 -16.64
N ARG A 211 -1.29 19.42 -17.16
CA ARG A 211 -1.50 20.48 -18.17
C ARG A 211 -1.30 19.89 -19.58
N GLY A 212 -2.25 20.13 -20.48
CA GLY A 212 -2.19 19.58 -21.83
C GLY A 212 -2.54 18.09 -21.90
N THR A 213 -2.06 17.39 -22.92
CA THR A 213 -2.41 15.99 -23.19
C THR A 213 -1.22 15.07 -22.88
N PRO A 214 -1.33 14.15 -21.91
CA PRO A 214 -0.22 13.29 -21.55
C PRO A 214 0.06 12.26 -22.65
N SER A 215 1.35 11.98 -22.87
CA SER A 215 1.78 10.88 -23.74
C SER A 215 1.77 9.55 -22.99
N ALA A 216 1.19 8.51 -23.58
CA ALA A 216 1.10 7.20 -22.96
C ALA A 216 2.43 6.43 -23.02
N LEU A 217 2.74 5.71 -21.94
CA LEU A 217 3.79 4.69 -21.90
C LEU A 217 3.31 3.39 -22.54
N ARG A 218 4.26 2.54 -22.94
CA ARG A 218 4.00 1.18 -23.46
C ARG A 218 4.64 0.14 -22.54
N PRO A 219 4.04 -0.19 -21.39
CA PRO A 219 4.56 -1.20 -20.48
C PRO A 219 4.52 -2.61 -21.12
N PRO A 220 5.36 -3.56 -20.66
CA PRO A 220 6.35 -3.38 -19.59
C PRO A 220 7.57 -2.57 -20.06
N LEU A 221 7.97 -1.57 -19.27
CA LEU A 221 9.16 -0.76 -19.56
C LEU A 221 10.45 -1.51 -19.20
N ALA A 222 11.56 -1.14 -19.83
CA ALA A 222 12.84 -1.83 -19.67
C ALA A 222 13.79 -1.15 -18.67
N SER A 223 13.43 0.02 -18.13
CA SER A 223 14.36 0.81 -17.31
C SER A 223 13.71 1.48 -16.10
N VAL A 224 14.53 1.70 -15.07
CA VAL A 224 14.21 2.51 -13.89
C VAL A 224 15.35 3.50 -13.65
N TYR A 225 14.98 4.76 -13.44
CA TYR A 225 15.93 5.83 -13.16
C TYR A 225 15.73 6.32 -11.72
N ILE A 226 16.74 6.18 -10.88
CA ILE A 226 16.70 6.62 -9.48
C ILE A 226 17.17 8.07 -9.38
N HIS A 227 16.40 8.87 -8.64
CA HIS A 227 16.63 10.28 -8.37
C HIS A 227 16.61 10.55 -6.86
N HIS A 228 17.30 11.60 -6.44
CA HIS A 228 16.93 12.35 -5.24
C HIS A 228 16.23 13.65 -5.65
N THR A 229 15.49 14.29 -4.76
CA THR A 229 14.86 15.57 -5.08
C THR A 229 15.84 16.73 -5.00
N HIS A 230 16.84 16.66 -4.11
CA HIS A 230 17.77 17.73 -3.69
C HIS A 230 17.08 18.98 -3.12
N GLN A 231 16.02 19.46 -3.77
CA GLN A 231 15.05 20.38 -3.21
C GLN A 231 13.62 19.84 -3.42
N PRO A 232 12.83 19.61 -2.36
CA PRO A 232 13.20 19.77 -0.94
C PRO A 232 14.35 18.83 -0.54
N GLY A 233 15.25 19.33 0.32
CA GLY A 233 16.52 18.66 0.68
C GLY A 233 16.47 17.86 1.97
N ALA A 234 15.50 18.12 2.83
CA ALA A 234 15.24 17.31 4.02
C ALA A 234 14.28 16.16 3.68
N PRO A 235 14.46 14.96 4.26
CA PRO A 235 13.49 13.89 4.15
C PRO A 235 12.16 14.28 4.80
N CYS A 236 11.06 14.01 4.11
CA CYS A 236 9.72 14.21 4.65
C CYS A 236 9.31 12.99 5.47
N ARG A 237 8.76 13.20 6.68
CA ARG A 237 8.57 12.12 7.65
C ARG A 237 7.11 11.86 8.03
N SER A 238 6.22 12.84 7.88
CA SER A 238 4.77 12.62 8.02
C SER A 238 4.07 12.70 6.67
N PHE A 239 2.88 12.11 6.57
CA PHE A 239 2.03 12.23 5.38
C PHE A 239 1.84 13.70 4.97
N ALA A 240 1.50 14.58 5.92
CA ALA A 240 1.33 16.00 5.65
C ALA A 240 2.61 16.65 5.07
N ALA A 241 3.79 16.31 5.61
CA ALA A 241 5.07 16.82 5.12
C ALA A 241 5.40 16.27 3.73
N CYS A 242 5.17 14.99 3.48
CA CYS A 242 5.45 14.35 2.19
C CYS A 242 4.48 14.79 1.09
N ALA A 243 3.18 14.88 1.40
CA ALA A 243 2.20 15.48 0.51
C ALA A 243 2.54 16.96 0.22
N GLY A 244 3.00 17.71 1.22
CA GLY A 244 3.50 19.08 1.05
C GLY A 244 4.72 19.16 0.10
N ALA A 245 5.69 18.23 0.25
CA ALA A 245 6.85 18.11 -0.63
C ALA A 245 6.43 17.78 -2.08
N MET A 246 5.49 16.84 -2.27
CA MET A 246 4.92 16.51 -3.58
C MET A 246 4.30 17.74 -4.26
N ARG A 247 3.46 18.48 -3.54
CA ARG A 247 2.85 19.72 -4.06
C ARG A 247 3.89 20.79 -4.38
N ALA A 248 4.93 20.94 -3.56
CA ALA A 248 6.02 21.89 -3.81
C ALA A 248 6.79 21.55 -5.10
N MET A 249 7.14 20.28 -5.29
CA MET A 249 7.80 19.82 -6.52
C MET A 249 6.91 19.97 -7.74
N GLN A 250 5.62 19.64 -7.64
CA GLN A 250 4.68 19.81 -8.74
C GLN A 250 4.56 21.29 -9.13
N ARG A 251 4.40 22.20 -8.16
CA ARG A 251 4.37 23.65 -8.41
C ARG A 251 5.63 24.13 -9.11
N PHE A 252 6.81 23.76 -8.62
CA PHE A 252 8.07 24.14 -9.26
C PHE A 252 8.18 23.60 -10.70
N HIS A 253 7.83 22.34 -10.92
CA HIS A 253 7.84 21.75 -12.25
C HIS A 253 6.85 22.42 -13.21
N GLN A 254 5.62 22.70 -12.77
CA GLN A 254 4.60 23.30 -13.61
C GLN A 254 4.79 24.81 -13.80
N ASP A 255 4.96 25.54 -12.71
CA ASP A 255 4.91 27.01 -12.71
C ASP A 255 6.28 27.62 -13.03
N THR A 256 7.39 26.97 -12.66
CA THR A 256 8.74 27.49 -12.91
C THR A 256 9.41 26.84 -14.12
N ARG A 257 9.30 25.52 -14.29
CA ARG A 257 9.90 24.82 -15.44
C ARG A 257 8.98 24.71 -16.66
N GLY A 258 7.70 25.08 -16.52
CA GLY A 258 6.72 25.00 -17.60
C GLY A 258 6.39 23.57 -18.03
N TRP A 259 6.57 22.58 -17.15
CA TRP A 259 6.22 21.19 -17.43
C TRP A 259 4.73 20.94 -17.22
N ASP A 260 4.24 19.87 -17.83
CA ASP A 260 2.83 19.54 -17.74
C ASP A 260 2.39 19.06 -16.35
N ASP A 261 3.32 18.50 -15.58
CA ASP A 261 3.10 17.92 -14.25
C ASP A 261 4.45 17.66 -13.56
N ILE A 262 4.42 17.17 -12.31
CA ILE A 262 5.61 16.64 -11.61
C ILE A 262 6.41 15.70 -12.52
N GLY A 263 7.74 15.83 -12.52
CA GLY A 263 8.58 15.11 -13.49
C GLY A 263 8.72 13.61 -13.26
N TYR A 264 8.59 13.16 -12.01
CA TYR A 264 8.81 11.77 -11.61
C TYR A 264 7.56 10.90 -11.88
N SER A 265 7.78 9.60 -12.14
CA SER A 265 6.70 8.62 -12.18
C SER A 265 6.19 8.35 -10.78
N PHE A 266 7.10 8.11 -9.84
CA PHE A 266 6.83 7.86 -8.43
C PHE A 266 7.83 8.61 -7.55
N VAL A 267 7.42 8.93 -6.33
CA VAL A 267 8.26 9.57 -5.33
C VAL A 267 8.15 8.83 -4.01
N VAL A 268 9.26 8.63 -3.32
CA VAL A 268 9.34 7.92 -2.04
C VAL A 268 9.51 8.94 -0.92
N GLY A 269 8.62 8.86 0.07
CA GLY A 269 8.74 9.60 1.32
C GLY A 269 9.45 8.80 2.41
N SER A 270 10.06 9.52 3.36
CA SER A 270 10.58 8.93 4.60
C SER A 270 9.47 8.69 5.64
N ASP A 271 8.21 8.82 5.26
CA ASP A 271 7.01 8.44 6.02
C ASP A 271 6.58 6.98 5.77
N GLY A 272 7.21 6.29 4.81
CA GLY A 272 6.95 4.88 4.50
C GLY A 272 6.00 4.64 3.34
N TYR A 273 5.69 5.68 2.55
CA TYR A 273 4.80 5.57 1.41
C TYR A 273 5.49 5.91 0.08
N LEU A 274 5.00 5.27 -1.00
CA LEU A 274 5.22 5.77 -2.35
C LEU A 274 4.09 6.73 -2.71
N TYR A 275 4.42 7.78 -3.44
CA TYR A 275 3.50 8.78 -3.94
C TYR A 275 3.45 8.70 -5.46
N GLU A 276 2.24 8.62 -5.99
CA GLU A 276 2.02 8.64 -7.43
C GLU A 276 2.33 10.04 -8.00
N GLY A 277 3.35 10.13 -8.85
CA GLY A 277 3.59 11.29 -9.70
C GLY A 277 2.81 11.15 -11.00
N ARG A 278 3.50 11.01 -12.13
CA ARG A 278 2.86 10.67 -13.42
C ARG A 278 2.38 9.21 -13.49
N GLY A 279 2.80 8.38 -12.54
CA GLY A 279 2.32 7.01 -12.37
C GLY A 279 2.75 6.06 -13.49
N TRP A 280 1.99 4.97 -13.63
CA TRP A 280 2.31 3.86 -14.53
C TRP A 280 2.02 4.14 -16.00
N ARG A 281 1.09 5.06 -16.28
CA ARG A 281 0.46 5.23 -17.61
C ARG A 281 1.12 6.30 -18.47
N TRP A 282 1.77 7.30 -17.87
CA TRP A 282 2.16 8.53 -18.56
C TRP A 282 3.67 8.78 -18.56
N VAL A 283 4.17 9.27 -19.68
CA VAL A 283 5.59 9.60 -19.89
C VAL A 283 6.06 10.67 -18.90
N GLY A 284 7.21 10.41 -18.28
CA GLY A 284 7.89 11.28 -17.31
C GLY A 284 8.47 12.58 -17.88
N ALA A 285 9.03 13.41 -17.00
CA ALA A 285 9.95 14.50 -17.34
C ALA A 285 11.23 14.48 -16.48
N HIS A 286 11.57 13.32 -15.91
CA HIS A 286 12.64 13.14 -14.93
C HIS A 286 14.03 12.98 -15.55
N THR A 287 14.15 12.37 -16.74
CA THR A 287 15.42 12.01 -17.38
C THR A 287 15.35 12.27 -18.88
N ARG A 288 15.89 13.43 -19.30
CA ARG A 288 15.85 13.89 -20.70
C ARG A 288 16.44 12.83 -21.63
N GLY A 289 15.69 12.46 -22.68
CA GLY A 289 16.06 11.41 -23.64
C GLY A 289 15.63 9.99 -23.26
N TYR A 290 15.19 9.78 -22.01
CA TYR A 290 14.85 8.45 -21.47
C TYR A 290 13.45 8.35 -20.85
N ASN A 291 12.72 9.46 -20.74
CA ASN A 291 11.39 9.55 -20.12
C ASN A 291 10.35 8.53 -20.62
N SER A 292 10.44 8.10 -21.89
CA SER A 292 9.51 7.13 -22.49
C SER A 292 9.97 5.67 -22.38
N ARG A 293 11.18 5.44 -21.86
CA ARG A 293 11.83 4.12 -21.80
C ARG A 293 11.78 3.49 -20.42
N GLY A 294 11.53 4.29 -19.38
CA GLY A 294 11.56 3.82 -18.01
C GLY A 294 10.86 4.74 -17.02
N TYR A 295 10.68 4.24 -15.80
CA TYR A 295 10.08 4.97 -14.70
C TYR A 295 11.13 5.77 -13.92
N GLY A 296 10.81 7.02 -13.59
CA GLY A 296 11.63 7.83 -12.68
C GLY A 296 11.12 7.73 -11.25
N VAL A 297 11.95 7.22 -10.35
CA VAL A 297 11.65 7.10 -8.91
C VAL A 297 12.50 8.11 -8.15
N GLY A 298 11.87 9.09 -7.51
CA GLY A 298 12.56 10.14 -6.74
C GLY A 298 12.47 9.92 -5.23
N TYR A 299 13.59 10.04 -4.52
CA TYR A 299 13.61 10.07 -3.06
C TYR A 299 13.56 11.50 -2.55
N VAL A 300 12.60 11.84 -1.69
CA VAL A 300 12.50 13.17 -1.08
C VAL A 300 13.68 13.40 -0.14
N GLY A 301 14.63 14.23 -0.55
CA GLY A 301 15.79 14.63 0.23
C GLY A 301 17.03 14.90 -0.63
N ASP A 302 18.12 15.29 0.04
CA ASP A 302 19.47 15.36 -0.52
C ASP A 302 20.35 14.22 0.04
N TYR A 303 20.60 13.24 -0.82
CA TYR A 303 21.40 12.07 -0.49
C TYR A 303 22.83 12.11 -1.03
N THR A 304 23.41 13.30 -1.12
CA THR A 304 24.83 13.46 -1.48
C THR A 304 25.73 12.95 -0.36
N ALA A 305 25.53 13.41 0.87
CA ALA A 305 26.35 13.06 2.03
C ALA A 305 25.89 11.78 2.73
N GLY A 306 24.58 11.60 2.95
CA GLY A 306 24.01 10.44 3.66
C GLY A 306 23.03 9.65 2.80
N PRO A 307 22.81 8.34 3.07
CA PRO A 307 21.78 7.56 2.38
C PRO A 307 20.37 7.89 2.91
N PRO A 308 19.31 7.54 2.17
CA PRO A 308 17.95 7.48 2.72
C PRO A 308 17.84 6.49 3.89
N ASP A 309 16.75 6.60 4.65
CA ASP A 309 16.43 5.62 5.68
C ASP A 309 16.35 4.21 5.06
N ALA A 310 16.82 3.19 5.77
CA ALA A 310 16.91 1.81 5.26
C ALA A 310 15.54 1.30 4.78
N GLU A 311 14.47 1.70 5.46
CA GLU A 311 13.10 1.32 5.13
C GLU A 311 12.61 2.02 3.84
N ALA A 312 13.06 3.24 3.54
CA ALA A 312 12.76 3.88 2.25
C ALA A 312 13.48 3.17 1.09
N LEU A 313 14.69 2.68 1.33
CA LEU A 313 15.46 1.89 0.36
C LEU A 313 14.78 0.55 0.11
N ALA A 314 14.45 -0.19 1.18
CA ALA A 314 13.76 -1.47 1.11
C ALA A 314 12.38 -1.36 0.45
N LEU A 315 11.63 -0.29 0.71
CA LEU A 315 10.32 -0.06 0.10
C LEU A 315 10.38 -0.03 -1.44
N VAL A 316 11.46 0.51 -2.02
CA VAL A 316 11.66 0.47 -3.47
C VAL A 316 12.28 -0.84 -3.92
N ARG A 317 13.42 -1.21 -3.32
CA ARG A 317 14.25 -2.34 -3.72
C ARG A 317 13.51 -3.67 -3.61
N ASP A 318 12.86 -3.89 -2.48
CA ASP A 318 12.33 -5.19 -2.07
C ASP A 318 10.82 -5.32 -2.30
N ALA A 319 10.08 -4.21 -2.33
CA ALA A 319 8.63 -4.22 -2.53
C ALA A 319 8.22 -3.65 -3.91
N PHE A 320 8.51 -2.37 -4.18
CA PHE A 320 8.03 -1.69 -5.38
C PHE A 320 8.52 -2.31 -6.69
N LEU A 321 9.84 -2.54 -6.83
CA LEU A 321 10.40 -3.06 -8.09
C LEU A 321 9.95 -4.50 -8.38
N PRO A 322 9.96 -5.44 -7.43
CA PRO A 322 9.38 -6.76 -7.66
C PRO A 322 7.88 -6.72 -7.98
N CYS A 323 7.10 -5.90 -7.26
CA CYS A 323 5.68 -5.70 -7.53
C CYS A 323 5.45 -5.16 -8.96
N ALA A 324 6.24 -4.18 -9.40
CA ALA A 324 6.16 -3.62 -10.76
C ALA A 324 6.43 -4.68 -11.84
N VAL A 325 7.33 -5.63 -11.58
CA VAL A 325 7.60 -6.76 -12.49
C VAL A 325 6.42 -7.72 -12.52
N ARG A 326 5.90 -8.15 -11.36
CA ARG A 326 4.75 -9.07 -11.30
C ARG A 326 3.50 -8.48 -11.94
N ALA A 327 3.25 -7.19 -11.75
CA ALA A 327 2.13 -6.46 -12.34
C ALA A 327 2.30 -6.15 -13.85
N GLY A 328 3.42 -6.55 -14.47
CA GLY A 328 3.67 -6.32 -15.90
C GLY A 328 3.93 -4.85 -16.27
N HIS A 329 4.25 -4.00 -15.30
CA HIS A 329 4.68 -2.62 -15.55
C HIS A 329 6.16 -2.54 -15.93
N LEU A 330 6.98 -3.45 -15.40
CA LEU A 330 8.43 -3.48 -15.57
C LEU A 330 8.87 -4.85 -16.11
N GLN A 331 9.84 -4.88 -17.02
CA GLN A 331 10.38 -6.13 -17.54
C GLN A 331 11.17 -6.87 -16.46
N PRO A 332 11.16 -8.22 -16.39
CA PRO A 332 11.94 -8.97 -15.39
C PRO A 332 13.45 -8.73 -15.43
N HIS A 333 13.99 -8.36 -16.60
CA HIS A 333 15.40 -8.03 -16.84
C HIS A 333 15.59 -6.52 -17.05
N TYR A 334 14.93 -5.70 -16.23
CA TYR A 334 15.07 -4.24 -16.32
C TYR A 334 16.50 -3.77 -16.02
N SER A 335 16.85 -2.62 -16.57
CA SER A 335 18.04 -1.85 -16.20
C SER A 335 17.68 -0.81 -15.14
N LEU A 336 18.44 -0.78 -14.05
CA LEU A 336 18.35 0.25 -13.02
C LEU A 336 19.58 1.14 -13.10
N GLN A 337 19.35 2.45 -13.17
CA GLN A 337 20.41 3.43 -13.30
C GLN A 337 20.15 4.64 -12.41
N GLY A 338 21.20 5.23 -11.85
CA GLY A 338 21.12 6.57 -11.29
C GLY A 338 21.06 7.62 -12.40
N HIS A 339 20.35 8.73 -12.19
CA HIS A 339 20.21 9.78 -13.21
C HIS A 339 21.56 10.24 -13.80
N ARG A 340 22.61 10.35 -12.98
CA ARG A 340 23.98 10.70 -13.39
C ARG A 340 24.59 9.81 -14.47
N GLN A 341 24.11 8.57 -14.66
CA GLN A 341 24.64 7.66 -15.67
C GLN A 341 24.13 7.97 -17.09
N VAL A 342 23.04 8.72 -17.18
CA VAL A 342 22.33 9.00 -18.44
C VAL A 342 22.03 10.50 -18.62
N GLY A 343 22.64 11.34 -17.78
CA GLY A 343 22.50 12.79 -17.82
C GLY A 343 23.67 13.48 -17.12
N SER A 344 23.91 14.76 -17.47
CA SER A 344 24.94 15.58 -16.81
C SER A 344 24.38 16.17 -15.51
N THR A 345 24.45 15.40 -14.43
CA THR A 345 23.91 15.78 -13.11
C THR A 345 24.59 14.99 -11.99
N GLN A 346 24.54 15.53 -10.77
CA GLN A 346 24.96 14.81 -9.57
C GLN A 346 23.86 13.90 -8.99
N CYS A 347 22.62 14.02 -9.45
CA CYS A 347 21.50 13.18 -9.03
C CYS A 347 21.80 11.68 -9.30
N PRO A 348 21.55 10.73 -8.38
CA PRO A 348 20.76 10.84 -7.15
C PRO A 348 21.53 11.20 -5.87
N GLY A 349 22.70 11.84 -5.97
CA GLY A 349 23.61 12.06 -4.84
C GLY A 349 24.53 10.86 -4.58
N ASP A 350 25.72 11.10 -4.04
CA ASP A 350 26.78 10.09 -3.96
C ASP A 350 26.44 8.91 -3.04
N SER A 351 25.80 9.16 -1.92
CA SER A 351 25.43 8.11 -0.96
C SER A 351 24.29 7.23 -1.48
N LEU A 352 23.23 7.82 -2.05
CA LEU A 352 22.17 7.02 -2.69
C LEU A 352 22.69 6.31 -3.95
N PHE A 353 23.58 6.94 -4.74
CA PHE A 353 24.18 6.27 -5.89
C PHE A 353 25.05 5.06 -5.47
N ARG A 354 25.75 5.14 -4.33
CA ARG A 354 26.51 4.00 -3.79
C ARG A 354 25.59 2.86 -3.40
N GLU A 355 24.44 3.17 -2.81
CA GLU A 355 23.45 2.17 -2.41
C GLU A 355 22.88 1.41 -3.61
N ILE A 356 22.40 2.12 -4.64
CA ILE A 356 21.71 1.48 -5.77
C ILE A 356 22.62 0.59 -6.63
N LYS A 357 23.95 0.73 -6.51
CA LYS A 357 24.92 -0.20 -7.14
C LYS A 357 24.79 -1.63 -6.65
N THR A 358 24.23 -1.82 -5.45
CA THR A 358 24.03 -3.14 -4.86
C THR A 358 22.70 -3.78 -5.28
N TRP A 359 21.84 -3.03 -5.98
CA TRP A 359 20.49 -3.49 -6.32
C TRP A 359 20.47 -4.35 -7.57
N ARG A 360 19.48 -5.23 -7.63
CA ARG A 360 19.19 -6.03 -8.83
C ARG A 360 18.94 -5.11 -10.03
N GLY A 361 19.51 -5.48 -11.17
CA GLY A 361 19.32 -4.75 -12.43
C GLY A 361 20.21 -3.52 -12.58
N PHE A 362 21.04 -3.16 -11.58
CA PHE A 362 22.01 -2.07 -11.73
C PHE A 362 22.92 -2.32 -12.95
N GLN A 363 23.11 -1.29 -13.79
CA GLN A 363 23.98 -1.31 -14.97
C GLN A 363 25.02 -0.22 -14.88
#